data_AF-F3L2C5-F1
#
_entry.id   AF-F3L2C5-F1
#
_cell.length_a   1.000
_cell.length_b   1.000
_cell.length_c   1.000
_cell.angle_alpha   90.00
_cell.angle_beta   90.00
_cell.angle_gamma   90.00
#
_symmetry.space_group_name_H-M   'P 1'
#
loop_
_entity.id
_entity.type
_entity.pdbx_description
1 polymer ?
#
loop_
_entity_poly.entity_id
_entity_poly.type
_entity_poly.pdbx_seq_one_letter_code
_entity_poly.pdbx_strand_id
1 'polypeptide(L)'
;MNVLLLSMLGAVYQFEREIMRERQREGIAAAKTKGKFTGRKKTINDDEIIRLVNKGKCIREAADVLGISMSSVQRAKRSFAM
;
A
#
# COMPACT_ATOMS: atom_id res chain seq x y z
N MET A 1 -20.24 -29.65 -32.24
CA MET A 1 -19.75 -29.19 -30.92
C MET A 1 -18.27 -29.51 -30.85
N ASN A 2 -17.38 -28.52 -30.98
CA ASN A 2 -15.94 -28.76 -31.11
C ASN A 2 -15.22 -28.43 -29.77
N VAL A 3 -15.38 -29.32 -28.79
CA VAL A 3 -14.85 -29.19 -27.42
C VAL A 3 -13.32 -29.12 -27.41
N LEU A 4 -12.66 -29.82 -28.33
CA LEU A 4 -11.20 -29.87 -28.43
C LEU A 4 -10.60 -28.49 -28.73
N LEU A 5 -11.17 -27.77 -29.70
CA LEU A 5 -10.68 -26.44 -30.08
C LEU A 5 -10.82 -25.44 -28.91
N LEU A 6 -11.96 -25.48 -28.21
CA LEU A 6 -12.20 -24.60 -27.07
C LEU A 6 -11.21 -24.88 -25.93
N SER A 7 -10.95 -26.15 -25.63
CA SER A 7 -9.98 -26.54 -24.61
C SER A 7 -8.55 -26.13 -24.97
N MET A 8 -8.15 -26.30 -26.24
CA MET A 8 -6.82 -25.90 -26.71
C MET A 8 -6.63 -24.38 -26.60
N LEU A 9 -7.62 -23.58 -27.00
CA LEU A 9 -7.58 -22.12 -26.85
C LEU A 9 -7.49 -21.69 -25.38
N GLY A 10 -8.23 -22.36 -24.49
CA GLY A 10 -8.15 -22.11 -23.05
C GLY A 10 -6.76 -22.40 -22.48
N ALA A 11 -6.13 -23.51 -22.90
CA ALA A 11 -4.77 -23.87 -22.48
C ALA A 11 -3.72 -22.85 -22.96
N VAL A 12 -3.81 -22.41 -24.22
CA VAL A 12 -2.90 -21.39 -24.77
C VAL A 12 -3.04 -20.07 -24.01
N TYR A 13 -4.27 -19.64 -23.71
CA TYR A 13 -4.50 -18.43 -22.94
C TYR A 13 -3.89 -18.48 -21.53
N GLN A 14 -4.02 -19.62 -20.84
CA GLN A 14 -3.42 -19.81 -19.52
C GLN A 14 -1.90 -19.74 -19.58
N PHE A 15 -1.30 -20.40 -20.58
CA PHE A 15 0.14 -20.36 -20.83
C PHE A 15 0.65 -18.93 -21.05
N GLU A 16 0.01 -18.15 -21.93
CA GLU A 16 0.40 -16.76 -22.17
C GLU A 16 0.27 -15.89 -20.91
N ARG A 17 -0.78 -16.12 -20.10
CA ARG A 17 -0.97 -15.44 -18.82
C ARG A 17 0.15 -15.74 -17.83
N GLU A 18 0.62 -16.98 -17.77
CA GLU A 18 1.73 -17.37 -16.91
C GLU A 18 3.03 -16.67 -17.32
N ILE A 19 3.33 -16.63 -18.62
CA ILE A 19 4.50 -15.91 -19.16
C ILE A 19 4.42 -14.41 -18.82
N MET A 20 3.27 -13.77 -19.02
CA MET A 20 3.09 -12.36 -18.65
C MET A 20 3.36 -12.10 -17.17
N ARG A 21 2.88 -13.00 -16.29
CA ARG A 21 3.11 -12.91 -14.84
C ARG A 21 4.57 -13.12 -14.47
N GLU A 22 5.27 -14.00 -15.16
CA GLU A 22 6.70 -14.24 -14.94
C GLU A 22 7.53 -12.99 -15.26
N ARG A 23 7.33 -12.40 -16.45
CA ARG A 23 7.97 -11.13 -16.83
C ARG A 23 7.64 -10.00 -15.86
N GLN A 24 6.39 -9.94 -15.39
CA GLN A 24 6.00 -8.95 -14.38
C GLN A 24 6.77 -9.16 -13.06
N ARG A 25 6.93 -10.41 -12.61
CA ARG A 25 7.70 -10.73 -11.39
C ARG A 25 9.16 -10.30 -11.52
N GLU A 26 9.80 -10.59 -12.65
CA GLU A 26 11.17 -10.15 -12.94
C GLU A 26 11.29 -8.62 -12.90
N GLY A 27 10.37 -7.91 -13.56
CA GLY A 27 10.33 -6.45 -13.53
C GLY A 27 10.14 -5.87 -12.13
N ILE A 28 9.25 -6.47 -11.34
CA ILE A 28 9.03 -6.09 -9.92
C ILE A 28 10.31 -6.35 -9.11
N ALA A 29 10.97 -7.49 -9.29
CA ALA A 29 12.22 -7.80 -8.59
C ALA A 29 13.31 -6.77 -8.90
N ALA A 30 13.51 -6.43 -10.18
CA ALA A 30 14.46 -5.41 -10.60
C ALA A 30 14.10 -4.00 -10.09
N ALA A 31 12.82 -3.66 -9.96
CA ALA A 31 12.39 -2.39 -9.39
C ALA A 31 12.52 -2.35 -7.86
N LYS A 32 12.34 -3.49 -7.16
CA LYS A 32 12.59 -3.63 -5.72
C LYS A 32 14.07 -3.45 -5.39
N THR A 33 14.98 -4.07 -6.14
CA THR A 33 16.43 -3.90 -5.93
C THR A 33 16.88 -2.46 -6.14
N LYS A 34 16.24 -1.75 -7.08
CA LYS A 34 16.43 -0.30 -7.31
C LYS A 34 15.72 0.60 -6.29
N GLY A 35 15.05 0.04 -5.28
CA GLY A 35 14.37 0.82 -4.23
C GLY A 35 13.15 1.62 -4.70
N LYS A 36 12.58 1.32 -5.87
CA LYS A 36 11.44 2.10 -6.42
C LYS A 36 10.14 1.93 -5.63
N PHE A 37 9.96 0.79 -4.98
CA PHE A 37 8.76 0.50 -4.19
C PHE A 37 8.93 0.97 -2.74
N THR A 38 8.50 2.21 -2.47
CA THR A 38 8.53 2.82 -1.13
C THR A 38 7.17 2.76 -0.42
N GLY A 39 6.25 1.95 -0.93
CA GLY A 39 4.89 1.83 -0.41
C GLY A 39 4.02 3.06 -0.70
N ARG A 40 2.90 3.19 0.02
CA ARG A 40 2.05 4.37 -0.08
C ARG A 40 2.77 5.55 0.58
N LYS A 41 2.95 6.63 -0.17
CA LYS A 41 3.44 7.91 0.38
C LYS A 41 2.54 8.34 1.53
N LYS A 42 3.15 8.69 2.65
CA LYS A 42 2.44 9.20 3.81
C LYS A 42 1.78 10.53 3.46
N THR A 43 0.47 10.62 3.69
CA THR A 43 -0.33 11.81 3.37
C THR A 43 -0.45 12.77 4.56
N ILE A 44 -0.10 12.30 5.76
CA ILE A 44 -0.36 12.99 7.03
C ILE A 44 0.95 13.52 7.59
N ASN A 45 0.94 14.78 8.02
CA ASN A 45 2.06 15.42 8.70
C ASN A 45 2.05 15.04 10.19
N ASP A 46 3.06 14.30 10.64
CA ASP A 46 3.16 13.88 12.04
C ASP A 46 3.51 15.04 12.98
N ASP A 47 4.24 16.05 12.50
CA ASP A 47 4.72 17.15 13.34
C ASP A 47 3.55 17.93 13.95
N GLU A 48 2.50 18.12 13.16
CA GLU A 48 1.30 18.83 13.61
C GLU A 48 0.50 17.99 14.62
N ILE A 49 0.43 16.68 14.40
CA ILE A 49 -0.16 15.74 15.36
C ILE A 49 0.58 15.79 16.70
N ILE A 50 1.92 15.71 16.66
CA ILE A 50 2.76 15.72 17.86
C ILE A 50 2.62 17.06 18.60
N ARG A 51 2.58 18.18 17.87
CA ARG A 51 2.35 19.51 18.48
C ARG A 51 1.02 19.57 19.22
N LEU A 52 -0.08 19.05 18.65
CA LEU A 52 -1.39 19.06 19.30
C LEU A 52 -1.41 18.15 20.53
N VAL A 53 -0.83 16.95 20.43
CA VAL A 53 -0.74 16.01 21.56
C VAL A 53 0.11 16.58 22.70
N ASN A 54 1.24 17.23 22.39
CA ASN A 54 2.11 17.87 23.39
C ASN A 54 1.46 19.09 24.05
N LYS A 55 0.52 19.76 23.37
CA LYS A 55 -0.33 20.80 23.97
C LYS A 55 -1.42 20.24 24.89
N GLY A 56 -1.46 18.92 25.11
CA GLY A 56 -2.40 18.26 26.02
C GLY A 56 -3.76 17.92 25.38
N LYS A 57 -3.93 18.09 24.07
CA LYS A 57 -5.16 17.65 23.39
C LYS A 57 -5.28 16.13 23.39
N CYS A 58 -6.49 15.63 23.62
CA CYS A 58 -6.72 14.20 23.52
C CYS A 58 -6.69 13.75 22.06
N ILE A 59 -6.50 12.45 21.83
CA ILE A 59 -6.35 11.87 20.49
C ILE A 59 -7.56 12.18 19.60
N ARG A 60 -8.76 12.23 20.19
CA ARG A 60 -10.03 12.52 19.49
C ARG A 60 -10.10 13.95 19.02
N GLU A 61 -9.83 14.90 19.92
CA GLU A 61 -9.77 16.31 19.55
C GLU A 61 -8.71 16.58 18.49
N ALA A 62 -7.53 15.94 18.58
CA ALA A 62 -6.48 16.11 17.57
C ALA A 62 -6.90 15.55 16.19
N ALA A 63 -7.61 14.42 16.18
CA ALA A 63 -8.14 13.83 14.95
C ALA A 63 -9.22 14.71 14.30
N ASP A 64 -10.15 15.24 15.11
CA ASP A 64 -11.23 16.10 14.65
C ASP A 64 -10.69 17.44 14.09
N VAL A 65 -9.72 18.06 14.79
CA VAL A 65 -9.07 19.31 14.34
C VAL A 65 -8.33 19.13 13.02
N LEU A 66 -7.67 17.99 12.83
CA LEU A 66 -6.88 17.71 11.63
C LEU A 66 -7.69 17.02 10.51
N GLY A 67 -8.96 16.69 10.75
CA GLY A 67 -9.81 15.98 9.79
C GLY A 67 -9.28 14.60 9.40
N ILE A 68 -8.57 13.91 10.30
CA ILE A 68 -7.97 12.59 10.05
C ILE A 68 -8.56 11.53 10.96
N SER A 69 -8.33 10.25 10.63
CA SER A 69 -8.76 9.16 11.50
C SER A 69 -7.98 9.14 12.82
N MET A 70 -8.65 8.72 13.90
CA MET A 70 -8.04 8.40 15.19
C MET A 70 -6.83 7.47 15.07
N SER A 71 -6.94 6.47 14.18
CA SER A 71 -5.88 5.48 13.97
C SER A 71 -4.60 6.10 13.39
N SER A 72 -4.72 7.21 12.66
CA SER A 72 -3.58 7.95 12.14
C SER A 72 -2.85 8.69 13.26
N VAL A 73 -3.59 9.37 14.14
CA VAL A 73 -3.06 10.06 15.32
C VAL A 73 -2.35 9.09 16.25
N GLN A 74 -2.98 7.94 16.54
CA GLN A 74 -2.39 6.88 17.36
C GLN A 74 -1.11 6.32 16.75
N ARG A 75 -1.07 6.09 15.43
CA ARG A 75 0.10 5.57 14.74
C ARG A 75 1.27 6.54 14.76
N ALA A 76 1.00 7.83 14.55
CA ALA A 76 2.00 8.90 14.68
C ALA A 76 2.55 8.97 16.10
N LYS A 77 1.68 8.97 17.12
CA LYS A 77 2.09 8.96 18.54
C LYS A 77 2.95 7.74 18.88
N ARG A 78 2.58 6.54 18.40
CA ARG A 78 3.36 5.31 18.62
C ARG A 78 4.73 5.35 17.95
N SER A 79 4.81 5.91 16.74
CA SER A 79 6.07 6.05 16.01
C SER A 79 7.02 7.07 16.64
N PHE A 80 6.49 8.08 17.34
CA PHE A 80 7.28 9.08 18.06
C PHE A 80 7.73 8.62 19.46
N ALA A 81 6.96 7.75 20.11
CA ALA A 81 7.27 7.24 21.44
C ALA A 81 8.28 6.07 21.44
N MET A 82 8.69 5.58 20.26
CA MET A 82 9.83 4.67 20.09
C MET A 82 11.07 5.48 19.73
#